data_AF-A0AAU4MCD2-F1
#
_entry.id   AF-A0AAU4MCD2-F1
#
_cell.length_a   1.000
_cell.length_b   1.000
_cell.length_c   1.000
_cell.angle_alpha   90.00
_cell.angle_beta   90.00
_cell.angle_gamma   90.00
#
_symmetry.space_group_name_H-M   'P 1'
#
loop_
_entity.id
_entity.type
_entity.pdbx_description
1 polymer ?
#
loop_
_entity_poly.entity_id
_entity_poly.type
_entity_poly.pdbx_seq_one_letter_code
_entity_poly.pdbx_strand_id
1 'polypeptide(L)' 'MTDEGEDATGRAPDTGGGEAPCWLNRLCPDCDAVLDAAPPTRCPRCGAEVRPH' A
#
# COMPACT_ATOMS: atom_id res chain seq x y z
N MET A 1 14.55 47.86 -5.17
CA MET A 1 15.00 46.47 -5.09
C MET A 1 13.85 45.68 -4.50
N THR A 2 12.93 45.22 -5.35
CA THR A 2 11.77 44.45 -4.92
C THR A 2 11.60 43.32 -5.91
N ASP A 3 12.07 42.16 -5.46
CA ASP A 3 11.92 40.81 -6.01
C ASP A 3 12.45 39.97 -4.84
N GLU A 4 11.70 39.09 -4.20
CA GLU A 4 11.44 37.74 -4.70
C GLU A 4 10.11 37.26 -4.10
N GLY A 5 9.07 37.29 -4.93
CA GLY A 5 7.84 36.56 -4.69
C GLY A 5 7.90 35.27 -5.49
N GLU A 6 8.46 34.20 -4.92
CA GLU A 6 8.47 32.89 -5.56
C GLU A 6 8.21 31.80 -4.51
N ASP A 7 6.95 31.71 -4.11
CA ASP A 7 6.35 30.50 -3.56
C ASP A 7 6.42 29.36 -4.59
N ALA A 8 7.63 28.86 -4.85
CA ALA A 8 7.86 27.65 -5.62
C ALA A 8 7.56 26.39 -4.77
N THR A 9 6.43 26.39 -4.05
CA THR A 9 5.76 25.12 -3.73
C THR A 9 5.09 24.66 -5.02
N GLY A 10 5.90 24.13 -5.93
CA GLY A 10 5.43 23.26 -6.99
C GLY A 10 4.88 21.99 -6.34
N ARG A 11 3.65 22.04 -5.84
CA ARG A 11 2.88 20.84 -5.50
C ARG A 11 2.61 20.15 -6.83
N ALA A 12 3.52 19.26 -7.22
CA ALA A 12 3.28 18.28 -8.26
C ALA A 12 1.90 17.61 -8.01
N PRO A 13 1.12 17.31 -9.05
CA PRO A 13 -0.16 16.64 -8.86
C PRO A 13 0.10 15.34 -8.11
N ASP A 14 -0.51 15.21 -6.94
CA ASP A 14 -0.63 13.96 -6.20
C ASP A 14 -1.44 13.01 -7.10
N THR A 15 -0.74 12.41 -8.05
CA THR A 15 -1.29 11.41 -8.97
C THR A 15 -1.29 10.15 -8.13
N GLY A 16 -2.38 9.99 -7.37
CA GLY A 16 -2.45 9.15 -6.20
C GLY A 16 -1.89 7.75 -6.36
N GLY A 17 -1.34 7.26 -5.24
CA GLY A 17 -0.97 5.85 -5.06
C GLY A 17 0.28 5.47 -5.85
N GLY A 18 1.46 5.77 -5.28
CA GLY A 18 2.64 4.97 -5.61
C GLY A 18 2.26 3.49 -5.46
N GLU A 19 2.66 2.66 -6.43
CA GLU A 19 2.20 1.28 -6.52
C GLU A 19 2.25 0.62 -5.14
N ALA A 20 1.10 0.14 -4.67
CA ALA A 20 1.05 -0.59 -3.40
C ALA A 20 2.15 -1.65 -3.48
N PRO A 21 3.09 -1.65 -2.53
CA PRO A 21 4.28 -2.47 -2.69
C PRO A 21 3.81 -3.92 -2.78
N CYS A 22 4.43 -4.73 -3.63
CA CYS A 22 3.93 -6.06 -3.98
C CYS A 22 3.72 -7.00 -2.76
N TRP A 23 4.33 -6.68 -1.61
CA TRP A 23 4.12 -7.35 -0.33
C TRP A 23 2.78 -7.04 0.35
N LEU A 24 2.12 -5.93 0.03
CA LEU A 24 0.79 -5.59 0.55
C LEU A 24 -0.26 -6.62 0.11
N ASN A 25 -0.12 -7.16 -1.11
CA ASN A 25 -0.97 -8.25 -1.62
C ASN A 25 -0.71 -9.60 -0.91
N ARG A 26 0.27 -9.65 0.01
CA ARG A 26 0.56 -10.84 0.83
C ARG A 26 0.03 -10.70 2.26
N LEU A 27 -0.74 -9.66 2.56
CA LEU A 27 -1.36 -9.49 3.87
C LEU A 27 -2.73 -10.15 3.92
N CYS A 28 -3.06 -10.74 5.07
CA CYS A 28 -4.42 -11.19 5.36
C CYS A 28 -5.33 -9.98 5.64
N PRO A 29 -6.49 -9.84 4.98
CA PRO A 29 -7.36 -8.67 5.14
C PRO A 29 -8.02 -8.56 6.51
N ASP A 30 -8.12 -9.66 7.27
CA ASP A 30 -8.74 -9.67 8.60
C ASP A 30 -7.77 -9.36 9.75
N CYS A 31 -6.48 -9.68 9.59
CA CYS A 31 -5.52 -9.64 10.71
C CYS A 31 -4.14 -9.09 10.37
N ASP A 32 -3.95 -8.61 9.14
CA ASP A 32 -2.71 -8.03 8.61
C ASP A 32 -1.47 -8.93 8.74
N ALA A 33 -1.69 -10.24 8.89
CA ALA A 33 -0.61 -11.21 8.93
C ALA A 33 0.03 -11.36 7.54
N VAL A 34 1.36 -11.36 7.51
CA VAL A 34 2.14 -11.65 6.29
C VAL A 34 2.04 -13.13 5.96
N LEU A 35 1.57 -13.43 4.76
CA LEU A 35 1.48 -14.77 4.19
C LEU A 35 2.76 -15.08 3.43
N ASP A 36 3.59 -15.97 4.00
CA ASP A 36 4.89 -16.33 3.42
C ASP A 36 4.74 -17.33 2.24
N ALA A 37 3.69 -18.15 2.28
CA ALA A 37 3.31 -19.05 1.19
C ALA A 37 2.18 -18.44 0.35
N ALA A 38 2.18 -18.65 -0.97
CA ALA A 38 1.07 -18.34 -1.88
C ALA A 38 0.75 -19.54 -2.78
N PRO A 39 -0.54 -19.92 -2.99
CA PRO A 39 -1.76 -19.39 -2.35
C PRO A 39 -2.31 -20.35 -1.26
N PRO A 40 -2.21 -20.00 0.03
CA PRO A 40 -2.96 -20.67 1.08
C PRO A 40 -4.40 -20.17 1.02
N THR A 41 -5.36 -21.09 1.01
CA THR A 41 -6.79 -20.77 1.06
C THR A 41 -7.22 -20.24 2.44
N ARG A 42 -6.35 -20.34 3.46
CA ARG A 42 -6.61 -19.89 4.84
C ARG A 42 -5.39 -19.25 5.49
N CYS A 43 -5.61 -18.21 6.27
CA CYS A 43 -4.58 -17.55 7.05
C CYS A 43 -4.14 -18.43 8.24
N PRO A 44 -2.85 -18.74 8.42
CA PRO A 44 -2.37 -19.56 9.53
C PRO A 44 -2.46 -18.87 10.89
N ARG A 45 -2.67 -17.55 10.92
CA ARG A 45 -2.76 -16.74 12.14
C ARG A 45 -4.18 -16.68 12.70
N CYS A 46 -5.17 -16.36 11.87
CA CYS A 46 -6.56 -16.16 12.31
C CYS A 46 -7.54 -17.20 11.77
N GLY A 47 -7.15 -17.99 10.76
CA GLY A 47 -8.01 -18.97 10.11
C GLY A 47 -8.96 -18.42 9.04
N ALA A 48 -8.94 -17.11 8.78
CA ALA A 48 -9.77 -16.48 7.74
C ALA A 48 -9.44 -17.01 6.34
N GLU A 49 -10.46 -17.10 5.48
CA GLU A 49 -10.31 -17.49 4.09
C GLU A 49 -9.65 -16.36 3.30
N VAL A 50 -8.47 -16.60 2.74
CA VAL A 50 -7.76 -15.59 1.95
C VAL A 50 -8.08 -15.82 0.47
N ARG A 51 -8.85 -14.92 -0.14
CA ARG A 51 -9.10 -14.98 -1.58
C ARG A 51 -8.08 -14.07 -2.28
N PRO A 52 -7.21 -14.62 -3.15
CA PRO A 52 -6.34 -13.76 -3.95
C PRO A 52 -7.22 -12.90 -4.86
N HIS A 53 -6.95 -11.60 -4.88
CA HIS A 53 -7.56 -10.65 -5.80
C HIS A 53 -6.97 -10.79 -7.22
#